data_AF-A0A554IU12-F1
#
_entry.id   AF-A0A554IU12-F1
#
_cell.length_a   1.000
_cell.length_b   1.000
_cell.length_c   1.000
_cell.angle_alpha   90.00
_cell.angle_beta   90.00
_cell.angle_gamma   90.00
#
_symmetry.space_group_name_H-M   'P 1'
#
loop_
_entity.id
_entity.type
_entity.pdbx_description
1 polymer ?
#
loop_
_entity_poly.entity_id
_entity_poly.type
_entity_poly.pdbx_seq_one_letter_code
_entity_poly.pdbx_strand_id
1 'polypeptide(L)'
;MAKLTVSARNGYKFEEEVLRRSSEGMINRKPQFLEFRQAISEASARQPQKWDVRDPPTLLGSALFESVLEGLPSWLKKGLRLFVATGTALDYYHGIDGFFALNEGNILLDVPFDLSIEPHPGKNPNVEFVITKADFEDEEKLAELGRRIAARLAERREWAEKNNLLPR
;
A
#
# COMPACT_ATOMS: atom_id res chain seq x y z
N MET A 1 24.15 -1.33 12.04
CA MET A 1 22.71 -1.47 11.71
C MET A 1 21.94 -0.49 12.57
N ALA A 2 21.14 0.38 11.96
CA ALA A 2 20.42 1.46 12.66
C ALA A 2 19.07 0.93 13.17
N LYS A 3 18.85 1.02 14.48
CA LYS A 3 17.60 0.61 15.13
C LYS A 3 16.49 1.60 14.74
N LEU A 4 15.48 1.14 14.01
CA LEU A 4 14.30 1.95 13.64
C LEU A 4 13.57 2.38 14.92
N THR A 5 13.78 3.62 15.35
CA THR A 5 13.14 4.16 16.55
C THR A 5 11.84 4.86 16.12
N VAL A 6 10.73 4.12 16.12
CA VAL A 6 9.43 4.60 15.62
C VAL A 6 8.66 5.27 16.75
N SER A 7 8.68 6.61 16.85
CA SER A 7 7.92 7.36 17.88
C SER A 7 6.45 7.55 17.47
N ALA A 8 5.52 7.63 18.43
CA ALA A 8 4.06 7.70 18.24
C ALA A 8 3.54 8.82 17.32
N ARG A 9 4.42 9.70 16.82
CA ARG A 9 4.11 10.76 15.85
C ARG A 9 4.20 10.31 14.39
N ASN A 10 4.48 9.04 14.11
CA ASN A 10 4.93 8.60 12.79
C ASN A 10 3.82 8.28 11.77
N GLY A 11 2.56 8.13 12.15
CA GLY A 11 1.50 8.02 11.14
C GLY A 11 1.18 9.30 10.44
N TYR A 12 1.11 10.38 11.22
CA TYR A 12 1.15 11.72 10.66
C TYR A 12 2.40 11.89 9.79
N LYS A 13 3.56 11.27 10.10
CA LYS A 13 4.76 11.35 9.24
C LYS A 13 4.72 10.49 7.99
N PHE A 14 4.02 9.35 7.92
CA PHE A 14 3.91 8.61 6.66
C PHE A 14 3.03 9.40 5.68
N GLU A 15 1.84 9.77 6.15
CA GLU A 15 0.95 10.66 5.40
C GLU A 15 1.64 11.98 5.11
N GLU A 16 2.39 12.60 6.03
CA GLU A 16 3.13 13.83 5.78
C GLU A 16 4.40 13.59 4.91
N GLU A 17 5.09 12.45 4.95
CA GLU A 17 6.19 12.15 4.01
C GLU A 17 5.68 11.98 2.58
N VAL A 18 4.48 11.39 2.43
CA VAL A 18 3.76 11.21 1.17
C VAL A 18 3.09 12.52 0.71
N LEU A 19 2.41 13.23 1.60
CA LEU A 19 1.54 14.39 1.34
C LEU A 19 2.25 15.74 1.49
N ARG A 20 3.19 15.92 2.42
CA ARG A 20 3.99 17.17 2.59
C ARG A 20 5.01 17.35 1.46
N ARG A 21 5.24 16.31 0.65
CA ARG A 21 5.93 16.43 -0.65
C ARG A 21 4.99 16.71 -1.82
N SER A 22 3.67 16.65 -1.58
CA SER A 22 2.58 16.92 -2.54
C SER A 22 1.77 18.18 -2.17
N SER A 23 2.18 18.91 -1.12
CA SER A 23 1.35 19.84 -0.34
C SER A 23 1.16 21.25 -0.89
N GLU A 24 1.39 21.52 -2.17
CA GLU A 24 1.10 22.86 -2.73
C GLU A 24 -0.22 22.95 -3.51
N GLY A 25 -1.03 21.88 -3.61
CA GLY A 25 -2.33 22.04 -4.30
C GLY A 25 -3.39 20.94 -4.21
N MET A 26 -3.10 19.75 -3.66
CA MET A 26 -4.05 18.62 -3.74
C MET A 26 -4.98 18.43 -2.53
N ILE A 27 -4.66 19.00 -1.37
CA ILE A 27 -5.34 18.66 -0.09
C ILE A 27 -6.76 19.27 0.02
N ASN A 28 -7.13 20.27 -0.80
CA ASN A 28 -8.38 21.01 -0.62
C ASN A 28 -9.52 20.68 -1.61
N ARG A 29 -9.41 19.64 -2.43
CA ARG A 29 -10.50 19.24 -3.33
C ARG A 29 -10.94 17.81 -3.05
N LYS A 30 -12.17 17.66 -2.57
CA LYS A 30 -12.85 16.37 -2.45
C LYS A 30 -12.84 15.66 -3.82
N PRO A 31 -12.30 14.43 -3.93
CA PRO A 31 -12.28 13.71 -5.19
C PRO A 31 -13.70 13.36 -5.64
N GLN A 32 -13.89 13.20 -6.95
CA GLN A 32 -15.14 12.66 -7.49
C GLN A 32 -15.29 11.20 -7.03
N PHE A 33 -16.53 10.79 -6.71
CA PHE A 33 -16.79 9.37 -6.45
C PHE A 33 -16.48 8.54 -7.69
N LEU A 34 -15.72 7.46 -7.50
CA LEU A 34 -15.36 6.50 -8.52
C LEU A 34 -15.67 5.09 -8.00
N GLU A 35 -16.20 4.23 -8.88
CA GLU A 35 -16.33 2.81 -8.59
C GLU A 35 -14.95 2.20 -8.31
N PHE A 36 -14.91 1.15 -7.50
CA PHE A 36 -13.65 0.60 -6.95
C PHE A 36 -12.55 0.38 -8.02
N ARG A 37 -12.89 -0.26 -9.14
CA ARG A 37 -11.95 -0.49 -10.25
C ARG A 37 -11.44 0.80 -10.89
N GLN A 38 -12.30 1.81 -11.00
CA GLN A 38 -11.93 3.12 -11.54
C GLN A 38 -11.05 3.89 -10.54
N ALA A 39 -11.37 3.79 -9.24
CA ALA A 39 -10.58 4.39 -8.16
C ALA A 39 -9.16 3.83 -8.11
N ILE A 40 -8.98 2.51 -8.30
CA ILE A 40 -7.64 1.90 -8.44
C ILE A 40 -6.90 2.46 -9.65
N SER A 41 -7.55 2.49 -10.82
CA SER A 41 -6.91 3.00 -12.04
C SER A 41 -6.50 4.47 -11.89
N GLU A 42 -7.32 5.26 -11.21
CA GLU A 42 -7.04 6.66 -10.90
C GLU A 42 -5.89 6.81 -9.90
N ALA A 43 -5.88 6.05 -8.82
CA ALA A 43 -4.78 6.03 -7.86
C ALA A 43 -3.45 5.61 -8.53
N SER A 44 -3.45 4.53 -9.32
CA SER A 44 -2.27 4.09 -10.07
C SER A 44 -1.75 5.16 -11.05
N ALA A 45 -2.63 5.92 -11.68
CA ALA A 45 -2.25 6.98 -12.63
C ALA A 45 -1.79 8.27 -11.95
N ARG A 46 -2.23 8.52 -10.70
CA ARG A 46 -1.96 9.75 -9.95
C ARG A 46 -0.96 9.52 -8.80
N GLN A 47 0.04 8.67 -9.02
CA GLN A 47 1.12 8.53 -8.05
C GLN A 47 1.81 9.88 -7.83
N PRO A 48 2.17 10.22 -6.58
CA PRO A 48 2.96 11.42 -6.30
C PRO A 48 4.21 11.44 -7.19
N GLN A 49 4.60 12.62 -7.70
CA GLN A 49 5.70 12.75 -8.68
C GLN A 49 7.03 12.10 -8.25
N LYS A 50 7.25 11.97 -6.93
CA LYS A 50 8.47 11.40 -6.35
C LYS A 50 8.29 9.96 -5.85
N TRP A 51 7.12 9.36 -6.03
CA TRP A 51 6.84 7.99 -5.60
C TRP A 51 7.21 6.99 -6.70
N ASP A 52 8.33 6.28 -6.52
CA ASP A 52 8.63 5.11 -7.33
C ASP A 52 7.95 3.88 -6.72
N VAL A 53 7.03 3.30 -7.47
CA VAL A 53 6.25 2.13 -7.07
C VAL A 53 7.09 0.85 -6.93
N ARG A 54 8.33 0.79 -7.44
CA ARG A 54 9.28 -0.33 -7.21
C ARG A 54 10.35 -0.04 -6.17
N ASP A 55 10.49 1.21 -5.80
CA ASP A 55 11.48 1.66 -4.82
C ASP A 55 10.88 2.81 -4.00
N PRO A 56 9.92 2.51 -3.11
CA PRO A 56 9.20 3.54 -2.38
C PRO A 56 10.16 4.44 -1.59
N PRO A 57 10.12 5.78 -1.77
CA PRO A 57 11.16 6.69 -1.30
C PRO A 57 11.11 6.96 0.22
N THR A 58 10.10 6.46 0.92
CA THR A 58 9.92 6.65 2.37
C THR A 58 10.52 5.49 3.14
N LEU A 59 11.03 5.75 4.34
CA LEU A 59 11.64 4.69 5.16
C LEU A 59 10.67 3.54 5.43
N LEU A 60 9.42 3.88 5.75
CA LEU A 60 8.38 2.89 6.03
C LEU A 60 7.91 2.18 4.75
N GLY A 61 7.74 2.92 3.64
CA GLY A 61 7.36 2.34 2.36
C GLY A 61 8.41 1.36 1.84
N SER A 62 9.69 1.75 1.91
CA SER A 62 10.83 0.91 1.52
C SER A 62 10.93 -0.33 2.42
N ALA A 63 10.88 -0.17 3.75
CA ALA A 63 10.99 -1.30 4.67
C ALA A 63 9.85 -2.31 4.49
N LEU A 64 8.61 -1.84 4.31
CA LEU A 64 7.49 -2.72 4.02
C LEU A 64 7.64 -3.38 2.65
N PHE A 65 8.02 -2.63 1.62
CA PHE A 65 8.20 -3.16 0.27
C PHE A 65 9.26 -4.26 0.22
N GLU A 66 10.43 -4.03 0.81
CA GLU A 66 11.50 -5.02 0.91
C GLU A 66 11.05 -6.27 1.68
N SER A 67 10.33 -6.09 2.78
CA SER A 67 9.81 -7.21 3.54
C SER A 67 8.83 -8.09 2.74
N VAL A 68 7.94 -7.48 1.95
CA VAL A 68 7.06 -8.21 1.03
C VAL A 68 7.87 -8.86 -0.10
N LEU A 69 8.84 -8.14 -0.66
CA LEU A 69 9.69 -8.60 -1.75
C LEU A 69 10.51 -9.83 -1.34
N GLU A 70 11.02 -9.87 -0.11
CA GLU A 70 11.73 -11.01 0.46
C GLU A 70 10.87 -12.27 0.50
N GLY A 71 9.61 -12.13 0.95
CA GLY A 71 8.65 -13.23 1.07
C GLY A 71 8.08 -13.75 -0.25
N LEU A 72 8.20 -13.00 -1.35
CA LEU A 72 7.64 -13.41 -2.65
C LEU A 72 8.49 -14.48 -3.36
N PRO A 73 7.87 -15.40 -4.13
CA PRO A 73 8.57 -16.25 -5.07
C PRO A 73 9.39 -15.43 -6.09
N SER A 74 10.57 -15.92 -6.47
CA SER A 74 11.51 -15.20 -7.35
C SER A 74 10.91 -14.73 -8.68
N TRP A 75 9.99 -15.51 -9.25
CA TRP A 75 9.29 -15.20 -10.51
C TRP A 75 8.24 -14.08 -10.36
N LEU A 76 7.80 -13.77 -9.14
CA LEU A 76 6.87 -12.68 -8.83
C LEU A 76 7.56 -11.37 -8.44
N LYS A 77 8.78 -11.43 -7.91
CA LYS A 77 9.51 -10.26 -7.39
C LYS A 77 9.59 -9.09 -8.38
N LYS A 78 9.84 -9.37 -9.66
CA LYS A 78 9.95 -8.33 -10.71
C LYS A 78 8.65 -7.56 -10.96
N GLY A 79 7.52 -8.16 -10.62
CA GLY A 79 6.19 -7.60 -10.81
C GLY A 79 5.69 -6.77 -9.63
N LEU A 80 6.34 -6.85 -8.46
CA LEU A 80 5.86 -6.19 -7.25
C LEU A 80 5.88 -4.67 -7.41
N ARG A 81 4.77 -4.05 -7.04
CA ARG A 81 4.59 -2.61 -6.98
C ARG A 81 3.84 -2.23 -5.71
N LEU A 82 4.21 -1.13 -5.06
CA LEU A 82 3.45 -0.50 -3.98
C LEU A 82 2.93 0.86 -4.45
N PHE A 83 1.61 0.98 -4.56
CA PHE A 83 0.94 2.23 -4.90
C PHE A 83 0.42 2.91 -3.65
N VAL A 84 0.42 4.24 -3.68
CA VAL A 84 -0.22 5.07 -2.66
C VAL A 84 -1.51 5.65 -3.21
N ALA A 85 -2.54 5.67 -2.38
CA ALA A 85 -3.88 6.11 -2.72
C ALA A 85 -4.32 7.34 -1.90
N THR A 86 -3.48 7.87 -1.01
CA THR A 86 -3.81 9.04 -0.19
C THR A 86 -4.27 10.23 -1.05
N GLY A 87 -5.41 10.82 -0.71
CA GLY A 87 -6.02 11.95 -1.43
C GLY A 87 -6.71 11.57 -2.75
N THR A 88 -6.83 10.28 -3.08
CA THR A 88 -7.53 9.77 -4.27
C THR A 88 -8.97 9.37 -3.93
N ALA A 89 -9.76 8.98 -4.93
CA ALA A 89 -11.09 8.42 -4.67
C ALA A 89 -11.02 7.08 -3.89
N LEU A 90 -9.92 6.35 -4.04
CA LEU A 90 -9.68 5.05 -3.39
C LEU A 90 -9.49 5.21 -1.87
N ASP A 91 -8.73 6.22 -1.45
CA ASP A 91 -8.64 6.62 -0.03
C ASP A 91 -10.00 7.14 0.46
N TYR A 92 -10.52 8.21 -0.18
CA TYR A 92 -11.65 8.95 0.36
C TYR A 92 -12.97 8.16 0.45
N TYR A 93 -13.28 7.31 -0.53
CA TYR A 93 -14.55 6.58 -0.59
C TYR A 93 -14.44 5.09 -0.27
N HIS A 94 -13.25 4.50 -0.39
CA HIS A 94 -13.04 3.07 -0.17
C HIS A 94 -12.13 2.75 1.03
N GLY A 95 -11.55 3.78 1.67
CA GLY A 95 -10.77 3.66 2.90
C GLY A 95 -9.45 2.91 2.73
N ILE A 96 -8.79 3.08 1.58
CA ILE A 96 -7.55 2.40 1.23
C ILE A 96 -6.46 3.43 0.98
N ASP A 97 -5.44 3.43 1.83
CA ASP A 97 -4.32 4.38 1.77
C ASP A 97 -3.23 3.93 0.79
N GLY A 98 -3.14 2.63 0.51
CA GLY A 98 -2.23 2.07 -0.47
C GLY A 98 -2.54 0.61 -0.79
N PHE A 99 -1.87 0.09 -1.82
CA PHE A 99 -2.08 -1.29 -2.26
C PHE A 99 -0.86 -1.84 -2.98
N PHE A 100 -0.68 -3.16 -2.89
CA PHE A 100 0.29 -3.88 -3.69
C PHE A 100 -0.33 -4.35 -5.00
N ALA A 101 0.47 -4.36 -6.07
CA ALA A 101 0.11 -4.97 -7.33
C ALA A 101 1.24 -5.88 -7.87
N LEU A 102 0.85 -6.89 -8.65
CA LEU A 102 1.78 -7.72 -9.42
C LEU A 102 1.61 -7.47 -10.93
N ASN A 103 2.68 -7.03 -11.60
CA ASN A 103 2.71 -6.71 -13.03
C ASN A 103 1.63 -5.68 -13.44
N GLU A 104 1.34 -5.57 -14.73
CA GLU A 104 0.30 -4.67 -15.29
C GLU A 104 -1.14 -5.17 -15.03
N GLY A 105 -1.32 -6.24 -14.25
CA GLY A 105 -2.60 -6.96 -14.17
C GLY A 105 -3.06 -7.29 -12.75
N ASN A 106 -4.01 -6.46 -12.27
CA ASN A 106 -5.19 -6.76 -11.43
C ASN A 106 -5.09 -7.59 -10.14
N ILE A 107 -3.94 -8.15 -9.78
CA ILE A 107 -3.77 -8.80 -8.48
C ILE A 107 -3.40 -7.70 -7.51
N LEU A 108 -4.45 -7.16 -6.90
CA LEU A 108 -4.36 -6.08 -5.95
C LEU A 108 -4.48 -6.66 -4.56
N LEU A 109 -3.68 -6.15 -3.64
CA LEU A 109 -3.88 -6.37 -2.22
C LEU A 109 -4.03 -5.00 -1.58
N ASP A 110 -5.20 -4.74 -1.03
CA ASP A 110 -5.51 -3.46 -0.42
C ASP A 110 -4.97 -3.43 1.01
N VAL A 111 -4.22 -2.37 1.31
CA VAL A 111 -3.45 -2.22 2.54
C VAL A 111 -3.64 -0.81 3.08
N PRO A 112 -4.68 -0.56 3.89
CA PRO A 112 -4.75 0.66 4.66
C PRO A 112 -3.60 0.76 5.65
N PHE A 113 -3.06 1.97 5.73
CA PHE A 113 -2.01 2.37 6.64
C PHE A 113 -2.67 3.09 7.81
N ASP A 114 -3.16 2.34 8.79
CA ASP A 114 -3.66 2.97 10.02
C ASP A 114 -2.51 3.25 10.98
N LEU A 115 -1.78 4.31 10.63
CA LEU A 115 -0.72 4.81 11.47
C LEU A 115 -1.22 5.94 12.41
N SER A 116 -2.50 6.27 12.32
CA SER A 116 -3.15 7.28 13.14
C SER A 116 -3.33 6.83 14.60
N ILE A 117 -3.51 7.77 15.53
CA ILE A 117 -3.76 7.48 16.95
C ILE A 117 -5.25 7.18 17.20
N GLU A 118 -6.13 7.57 16.28
CA GLU A 118 -7.58 7.42 16.41
C GLU A 118 -8.14 6.63 15.22
N PRO A 119 -8.81 5.49 15.43
CA PRO A 119 -9.34 4.69 14.33
C PRO A 119 -10.34 5.52 13.52
N HIS A 120 -10.09 5.68 12.22
CA HIS A 120 -11.05 6.29 11.32
C HIS A 120 -12.38 5.49 11.32
N PRO A 121 -13.50 6.09 11.73
CA PRO A 121 -14.80 5.43 11.68
C PRO A 121 -15.23 5.27 10.22
N GLY A 122 -15.40 4.02 9.76
CA GLY A 122 -15.81 3.71 8.39
C GLY A 122 -14.90 2.76 7.61
N LYS A 123 -13.92 2.12 8.26
CA LYS A 123 -13.03 1.17 7.57
C LYS A 123 -13.82 0.08 6.84
N ASN A 124 -13.49 -0.05 5.56
CA ASN A 124 -14.06 -1.03 4.65
C ASN A 124 -13.85 -2.45 5.22
N PRO A 125 -14.91 -3.25 5.42
CA PRO A 125 -14.80 -4.61 5.97
C PRO A 125 -14.04 -5.58 5.05
N ASN A 126 -13.74 -5.17 3.81
CA ASN A 126 -13.03 -5.98 2.83
C ASN A 126 -11.51 -5.76 2.83
N VAL A 127 -10.98 -4.97 3.77
CA VAL A 127 -9.55 -4.81 3.97
C VAL A 127 -8.93 -6.14 4.43
N GLU A 128 -7.89 -6.60 3.72
CA GLU A 128 -7.20 -7.85 4.08
C GLU A 128 -6.10 -7.65 5.13
N PHE A 129 -5.42 -6.51 5.11
CA PHE A 129 -4.36 -6.19 6.05
C PHE A 129 -4.51 -4.77 6.57
N VAL A 130 -4.56 -4.61 7.89
CA VAL A 130 -4.40 -3.31 8.53
C VAL A 130 -2.96 -3.22 8.99
N ILE A 131 -2.21 -2.29 8.40
CA ILE A 131 -0.84 -2.02 8.85
C ILE A 131 -0.89 -0.91 9.87
N THR A 132 -0.32 -1.19 11.03
CA THR A 132 -0.27 -0.28 12.17
C THR A 132 1.16 0.14 12.45
N LYS A 133 1.31 1.14 13.31
CA LYS A 133 2.62 1.58 13.78
C LYS A 133 3.40 0.45 14.47
N ALA A 134 2.71 -0.43 15.19
CA ALA A 134 3.33 -1.52 15.95
C ALA A 134 4.03 -2.54 15.04
N ASP A 135 3.63 -2.64 13.77
CA ASP A 135 4.27 -3.52 12.79
C ASP A 135 5.66 -3.03 12.39
N PHE A 136 5.94 -1.72 12.51
CA PHE A 136 7.24 -1.11 12.20
C PHE A 136 8.17 -0.96 13.41
N GLU A 137 7.66 -1.19 14.62
CA GLU A 137 8.46 -1.08 15.85
C GLU A 137 9.34 -2.32 16.09
N ASP A 138 9.06 -3.42 15.41
CA ASP A 138 9.71 -4.72 15.57
C ASP A 138 9.99 -5.33 14.20
N GLU A 139 11.26 -5.55 13.90
CA GLU A 139 11.71 -6.11 12.61
C GLU A 139 11.12 -7.51 12.35
N GLU A 140 10.91 -8.32 13.40
CA GLU A 140 10.33 -9.65 13.24
C GLU A 140 8.84 -9.57 12.88
N LYS A 141 8.11 -8.61 13.46
CA LYS A 141 6.71 -8.35 13.10
C LYS A 141 6.58 -7.82 11.68
N LEU A 142 7.45 -6.88 11.28
CA LEU A 142 7.47 -6.38 9.91
C LEU A 142 7.74 -7.52 8.93
N ALA A 143 8.75 -8.34 9.22
CA ALA A 143 9.08 -9.51 8.41
C ALA A 143 7.92 -10.51 8.31
N GLU A 144 7.21 -10.77 9.40
CA GLU A 144 6.03 -11.64 9.39
C GLU A 144 4.87 -11.04 8.59
N LEU A 145 4.60 -9.75 8.75
CA LEU A 145 3.62 -9.03 7.96
C LEU A 145 3.95 -9.10 6.46
N GLY A 146 5.21 -8.85 6.09
CA GLY A 146 5.68 -8.95 4.71
C GLY A 146 5.48 -10.35 4.13
N ARG A 147 5.82 -11.40 4.89
CA ARG A 147 5.57 -12.80 4.49
C ARG A 147 4.09 -13.09 4.27
N ARG A 148 3.21 -12.61 5.16
CA ARG A 148 1.75 -12.82 5.03
C ARG A 148 1.18 -12.12 3.80
N ILE A 149 1.61 -10.88 3.55
CA ILE A 149 1.23 -10.12 2.35
C ILE A 149 1.73 -10.84 1.08
N ALA A 150 2.99 -11.28 1.08
CA ALA A 150 3.60 -12.00 -0.04
C ALA A 150 2.88 -13.32 -0.35
N ALA A 151 2.58 -14.12 0.68
CA ALA A 151 1.82 -15.36 0.54
C ALA A 151 0.45 -15.08 -0.07
N ARG A 152 -0.24 -14.04 0.40
CA ARG A 152 -1.55 -13.67 -0.12
C ARG A 152 -1.53 -13.21 -1.58
N LEU A 153 -0.51 -12.43 -1.95
CA LEU A 153 -0.29 -12.02 -3.34
C LEU A 153 -0.03 -13.24 -4.25
N ALA A 154 0.77 -14.20 -3.79
CA ALA A 154 1.05 -15.43 -4.52
C ALA A 154 -0.22 -16.30 -4.69
N GLU A 155 -1.01 -16.49 -3.63
CA GLU A 155 -2.30 -17.20 -3.70
C GLU A 155 -3.26 -16.58 -4.71
N ARG A 156 -3.41 -15.24 -4.69
CA ARG A 156 -4.27 -14.52 -5.63
C ARG A 156 -3.76 -14.68 -7.06
N ARG A 157 -2.45 -14.68 -7.27
CA ARG A 157 -1.86 -14.93 -8.58
C ARG A 157 -2.20 -16.33 -9.09
N GLU A 158 -1.95 -17.35 -8.28
CA GLU A 158 -2.23 -18.73 -8.66
C GLU A 158 -3.72 -18.96 -8.93
N TRP A 159 -4.58 -18.35 -8.13
CA TRP A 159 -6.02 -18.40 -8.35
C TRP A 159 -6.42 -17.73 -9.67
N ALA A 160 -5.89 -16.54 -9.97
CA ALA A 160 -6.16 -15.85 -11.22
C ALA A 160 -5.68 -16.65 -12.44
N GLU A 161 -4.53 -17.33 -12.33
CA GLU A 161 -3.98 -18.20 -13.37
C GLU A 161 -4.85 -19.44 -13.61
N LYS A 162 -5.24 -20.15 -12.54
CA LYS A 162 -6.14 -21.32 -12.63
C LYS A 162 -7.49 -20.98 -13.27
N ASN A 163 -7.94 -19.74 -13.15
CA ASN A 163 -9.22 -19.27 -13.68
C ASN A 163 -9.11 -18.50 -15.01
N ASN A 164 -7.94 -18.46 -15.65
CA ASN A 164 -7.71 -17.72 -16.91
C ASN A 164 -8.09 -16.22 -16.84
N LEU A 165 -7.88 -15.58 -15.69
CA LEU A 165 -8.23 -14.18 -15.46
C LEU A 165 -7.08 -13.21 -15.75
N LEU A 166 -5.93 -13.73 -16.15
CA LEU A 166 -4.74 -12.96 -16.44
C LEU A 166 -4.75 -12.52 -17.91
N PRO A 167 -4.38 -11.25 -18.19
CA PRO A 167 -4.17 -10.82 -19.57
C PRO A 167 -3.08 -11.69 -20.21
N ARG A 168 -3.32 -12.13 -21.45
CA ARG A 168 -2.39 -12.92 -22.26
C ARG A 168 -1.28 -12.06 -22.83
#